data_AF-A0A421BB01-F1
#
_entry.id   AF-A0A421BB01-F1
#
_cell.length_a   1.000
_cell.length_b   1.000
_cell.length_c   1.000
_cell.angle_alpha   90.00
_cell.angle_beta   90.00
_cell.angle_gamma   90.00
#
_symmetry.space_group_name_H-M   'P 1'
#
loop_
_entity.id
_entity.type
_entity.pdbx_description
1 polymer ?
#
loop_
_entity_poly.entity_id
_entity_poly.type
_entity_poly.pdbx_seq_one_letter_code
_entity_poly.pdbx_strand_id
1 'polypeptide(L)'
;MTVGYDDVRRWDAEALDAAATNLRGRRDKLIGLQDELDDARRLPDWHGPAGERARTSLGDTRNDAEILIAELSAVELALQVASDDVAALKSRVANNDSLAATYQFGIAADGTIVDNKPADPPPRSRMEAEDRAEAQRHRETIRKQLEQETRAILTAATNIDATLARVMRLAQDREISDHDATTLAGARKGGEIDAQVVEMEQSLRDAGLLTGPPASGHYRQWLENAVRRGVSVDTIKQMIVDHHITPEDFAVLDGMEEIREDSDGDGTFKSYFLMPTDISGDDAAKAVRMTYIMNAGTDYGTGGDFAPTPYGSAELQRIVDRQRENSWSYNDDVGFVHGNGGRLVTTPNGMMMGLGGNLIQDQFSQRGGTTWGDTFMLNIDNPADPAQQLRDVAGSGHAWYEGDNGAYQGNLDMDRLLHHEERHSQQWAREGYTGFLASYVWEQVTGGNETEEDAGLSDGGYR
;
A
#
# COMPACT_ATOMS: atom_id res chain seq x y z
N MET A 1 -12.38 12.12 -23.79
CA MET A 1 -13.30 11.78 -24.89
C MET A 1 -14.44 11.00 -24.25
N THR A 2 -15.71 11.27 -24.55
CA THR A 2 -16.82 10.44 -24.00
C THR A 2 -16.99 9.20 -24.85
N VAL A 3 -16.82 8.01 -24.27
CA VAL A 3 -16.99 6.72 -24.94
C VAL A 3 -18.49 6.48 -25.21
N GLY A 4 -18.87 6.22 -26.47
CA GLY A 4 -20.23 5.84 -26.84
C GLY A 4 -20.46 4.33 -26.78
N TYR A 5 -21.73 3.91 -26.70
CA TYR A 5 -22.09 2.49 -26.66
C TYR A 5 -21.68 1.75 -27.94
N ASP A 6 -21.75 2.43 -29.09
CA ASP A 6 -21.30 1.86 -30.36
C ASP A 6 -19.77 1.76 -30.47
N ASP A 7 -19.02 2.61 -29.75
CA ASP A 7 -17.57 2.48 -29.66
C ASP A 7 -17.23 1.18 -28.93
N VAL A 8 -17.88 0.92 -27.78
CA VAL A 8 -17.71 -0.32 -27.01
C VAL A 8 -18.04 -1.57 -27.83
N ARG A 9 -19.09 -1.52 -28.65
CA ARG A 9 -19.43 -2.65 -29.57
C ARG A 9 -18.29 -2.97 -30.54
N ARG A 10 -17.51 -1.97 -30.95
CA ARG A 10 -16.42 -2.10 -31.92
C ARG A 10 -15.07 -2.41 -31.28
N TRP A 11 -14.96 -2.36 -29.95
CA TRP A 11 -13.73 -2.70 -29.27
C TRP A 11 -13.32 -4.15 -29.51
N ASP A 12 -12.00 -4.34 -29.55
CA ASP A 12 -11.38 -5.59 -29.97
C ASP A 12 -10.37 -6.04 -28.90
N ALA A 13 -10.83 -6.94 -28.03
CA ALA A 13 -10.00 -7.54 -26.99
C ALA A 13 -8.85 -8.38 -27.60
N GLU A 14 -9.11 -9.10 -28.70
CA GLU A 14 -8.08 -9.95 -29.34
C GLU A 14 -6.93 -9.10 -29.89
N ALA A 15 -7.23 -7.91 -30.42
CA ALA A 15 -6.19 -6.97 -30.86
C ALA A 15 -5.33 -6.45 -29.69
N LEU A 16 -5.93 -6.19 -28.53
CA LEU A 16 -5.21 -5.77 -27.32
C LEU A 16 -4.31 -6.90 -26.78
N ASP A 17 -4.84 -8.13 -26.68
CA ASP A 17 -4.08 -9.31 -26.27
C ASP A 17 -2.90 -9.61 -27.22
N ALA A 18 -3.12 -9.50 -28.53
CA ALA A 18 -2.06 -9.67 -29.51
C ALA A 18 -0.96 -8.61 -29.37
N ALA A 19 -1.31 -7.36 -29.06
CA ALA A 19 -0.35 -6.29 -28.80
C ALA A 19 0.44 -6.55 -27.51
N ALA A 20 -0.23 -6.93 -26.41
CA ALA A 20 0.39 -7.30 -25.15
C ALA A 20 1.39 -8.47 -25.35
N THR A 21 0.95 -9.53 -26.03
CA THR A 21 1.79 -10.69 -26.36
C THR A 21 3.03 -10.30 -27.18
N ASN A 22 2.89 -9.38 -28.15
CA ASN A 22 4.04 -8.91 -28.92
C ASN A 22 5.03 -8.12 -28.08
N LEU A 23 4.54 -7.24 -27.19
CA LEU A 23 5.37 -6.46 -26.28
C LEU A 23 6.12 -7.35 -25.30
N ARG A 24 5.42 -8.31 -24.68
CA ARG A 24 6.02 -9.35 -23.82
C ARG A 24 7.18 -10.05 -24.52
N GLY A 25 6.96 -10.52 -25.75
CA GLY A 25 7.99 -11.19 -26.53
C GLY A 25 9.20 -10.31 -26.89
N ARG A 26 9.07 -8.98 -26.93
CA ARG A 26 10.20 -8.05 -27.10
C ARG A 26 10.91 -7.78 -25.78
N ARG A 27 10.15 -7.54 -24.72
CA ARG A 27 10.65 -7.35 -23.36
C ARG A 27 11.47 -8.55 -22.90
N ASP A 28 10.96 -9.77 -23.07
CA ASP A 28 11.63 -11.00 -22.63
C ASP A 28 12.96 -11.21 -23.38
N LYS A 29 13.05 -10.78 -24.65
CA LYS A 29 14.32 -10.76 -25.38
C LYS A 29 15.33 -9.76 -24.81
N LEU A 30 14.88 -8.58 -24.37
CA LEU A 30 15.75 -7.59 -23.73
C LEU A 30 16.24 -8.10 -22.37
N ILE A 31 15.35 -8.67 -21.56
CA ILE A 31 15.73 -9.30 -20.28
C ILE A 31 16.78 -10.39 -20.50
N GLY A 32 16.62 -11.20 -21.56
CA GLY A 32 17.58 -12.24 -21.93
C GLY A 32 18.96 -11.74 -22.35
N LEU A 33 19.17 -10.42 -22.51
CA LEU A 33 20.47 -9.82 -22.82
C LEU A 33 21.22 -9.30 -21.57
N GLN A 34 20.69 -9.54 -20.36
CA GLN A 34 21.27 -9.01 -19.13
C GLN A 34 22.73 -9.45 -18.95
N ASP A 35 23.00 -10.74 -19.09
CA ASP A 35 24.34 -11.31 -18.90
C ASP A 35 25.33 -10.72 -19.92
N GLU A 36 24.91 -10.56 -21.19
CA GLU A 36 25.74 -9.94 -22.23
C GLU A 36 26.06 -8.47 -21.94
N LEU A 37 25.10 -7.70 -21.40
CA LEU A 37 25.32 -6.30 -21.01
C LEU A 37 26.28 -6.21 -19.81
N ASP A 38 26.11 -7.07 -18.81
CA ASP A 38 26.97 -7.13 -17.63
C ASP A 38 28.40 -7.56 -18.00
N ASP A 39 28.54 -8.57 -18.86
CA ASP A 39 29.84 -9.04 -19.34
C ASP A 39 30.53 -8.00 -20.22
N ALA A 40 29.80 -7.30 -21.09
CA ALA A 40 30.35 -6.23 -21.92
C ALA A 40 30.97 -5.11 -21.06
N ARG A 41 30.40 -4.82 -19.88
CA ARG A 41 30.89 -3.78 -18.97
C ARG A 41 32.18 -4.15 -18.25
N ARG A 42 32.52 -5.43 -18.09
CA ARG A 42 33.70 -5.86 -17.31
C ARG A 42 35.01 -5.33 -17.89
N LEU A 43 35.20 -5.40 -19.20
CA LEU A 43 36.38 -4.91 -19.94
C LEU A 43 37.71 -5.13 -19.17
N PRO A 44 38.08 -6.39 -18.84
CA PRO A 44 39.07 -6.70 -17.79
C PRO A 44 40.47 -6.16 -18.07
N ASP A 45 40.90 -6.12 -19.34
CA ASP A 45 42.25 -5.70 -19.72
C ASP A 45 42.31 -4.24 -20.26
N TRP A 46 41.17 -3.54 -20.30
CA TRP A 46 41.11 -2.18 -20.82
C TRP A 46 41.10 -1.14 -19.70
N HIS A 47 42.29 -0.71 -19.32
CA HIS A 47 42.48 0.28 -18.25
C HIS A 47 42.68 1.71 -18.79
N GLY A 48 42.59 2.67 -17.87
CA GLY A 48 42.81 4.09 -18.14
C GLY A 48 41.55 4.83 -18.55
N PRO A 49 41.64 6.15 -18.81
CA PRO A 49 40.47 7.02 -18.97
C PRO A 49 39.51 6.62 -20.10
N ALA A 50 40.00 5.93 -21.15
CA ALA A 50 39.14 5.42 -22.21
C ALA A 50 38.32 4.20 -21.77
N GLY A 51 38.93 3.28 -21.02
CA GLY A 51 38.24 2.12 -20.44
C GLY A 51 37.16 2.55 -19.45
N GLU A 52 37.45 3.50 -18.55
CA GLU A 52 36.43 4.00 -17.60
C GLU A 52 35.24 4.69 -18.29
N ARG A 53 35.50 5.47 -19.34
CA ARG A 53 34.41 6.05 -20.15
C ARG A 53 33.57 4.99 -20.84
N ALA A 54 34.19 3.92 -21.35
CA ALA A 54 33.45 2.81 -21.94
C ALA A 54 32.59 2.08 -20.90
N ARG A 55 33.13 1.80 -19.69
CA ARG A 55 32.35 1.20 -18.59
C ARG A 55 31.19 2.08 -18.14
N THR A 56 31.38 3.39 -18.09
CA THR A 56 30.33 4.35 -17.75
C THR A 56 29.23 4.33 -18.80
N SER A 57 29.59 4.46 -20.08
CA SER A 57 28.62 4.44 -21.19
C SER A 57 27.82 3.12 -21.28
N LEU A 58 28.45 1.98 -20.98
CA LEU A 58 27.75 0.69 -20.89
C LEU A 58 26.85 0.62 -19.67
N GLY A 59 27.25 1.22 -18.54
CA GLY A 59 26.39 1.41 -17.38
C GLY A 59 25.13 2.23 -17.71
N ASP A 60 25.31 3.36 -18.41
CA ASP A 60 24.19 4.21 -18.85
C ASP A 60 23.24 3.43 -19.78
N THR A 61 23.79 2.65 -20.72
CA THR A 61 23.00 1.81 -21.64
C THR A 61 22.20 0.74 -20.88
N ARG A 62 22.79 0.14 -19.85
CA ARG A 62 22.12 -0.85 -18.99
C ARG A 62 20.99 -0.21 -18.20
N ASN A 63 21.21 0.98 -17.63
CA ASN A 63 20.17 1.71 -16.90
C ASN A 63 19.03 2.15 -17.82
N ASP A 64 19.34 2.62 -19.04
CA ASP A 64 18.33 2.92 -20.06
C ASP A 64 17.50 1.69 -20.44
N ALA A 65 18.11 0.49 -20.45
CA ALA A 65 17.41 -0.76 -20.70
C ALA A 65 16.49 -1.15 -19.54
N GLU A 66 16.87 -0.88 -18.28
CA GLU A 66 16.00 -1.08 -17.11
C GLU A 66 14.74 -0.23 -17.22
N ILE A 67 14.89 1.08 -17.46
CA ILE A 67 13.76 2.00 -17.65
C ILE A 67 12.87 1.53 -18.81
N LEU A 68 13.45 1.18 -19.96
CA LEU A 68 12.68 0.69 -21.11
C LEU A 68 11.90 -0.59 -20.78
N ILE A 69 12.49 -1.49 -19.99
CA ILE A 69 11.82 -2.73 -19.58
C ILE A 69 10.67 -2.42 -18.62
N ALA A 70 10.85 -1.51 -17.67
CA ALA A 70 9.78 -1.06 -16.79
C ALA A 70 8.61 -0.45 -17.61
N GLU A 71 8.91 0.45 -18.56
CA GLU A 71 7.91 1.05 -19.46
C GLU A 71 7.16 -0.03 -20.28
N LEU A 72 7.89 -0.97 -20.90
CA LEU A 72 7.29 -2.06 -21.69
C LEU A 72 6.42 -2.96 -20.83
N SER A 73 6.85 -3.27 -19.60
CA SER A 73 6.11 -4.09 -18.64
C SER A 73 4.81 -3.44 -18.19
N ALA A 74 4.86 -2.14 -17.85
CA ALA A 74 3.68 -1.41 -17.46
C ALA A 74 2.63 -1.41 -18.57
N VAL A 75 3.04 -1.09 -19.81
CA VAL A 75 2.14 -1.05 -20.98
C VAL A 75 1.61 -2.44 -21.33
N GLU A 76 2.45 -3.47 -21.27
CA GLU A 76 2.03 -4.85 -21.54
C GLU A 76 0.97 -5.32 -20.53
N LEU A 77 1.20 -5.10 -19.23
CA LEU A 77 0.23 -5.47 -18.21
C LEU A 77 -1.08 -4.70 -18.39
N ALA A 78 -1.02 -3.39 -18.63
CA ALA A 78 -2.21 -2.57 -18.86
C ALA A 78 -3.02 -3.00 -20.09
N LEU A 79 -2.35 -3.40 -21.18
CA LEU A 79 -3.02 -3.95 -22.36
C LEU A 79 -3.68 -5.31 -22.07
N GLN A 80 -3.04 -6.16 -21.27
CA GLN A 80 -3.61 -7.45 -20.89
C GLN A 80 -4.86 -7.27 -20.02
N VAL A 81 -4.80 -6.42 -18.99
CA VAL A 81 -5.96 -6.09 -18.15
C VAL A 81 -7.08 -5.47 -18.99
N ALA A 82 -6.76 -4.50 -19.85
CA ALA A 82 -7.75 -3.90 -20.74
C ALA A 82 -8.37 -4.93 -21.70
N SER A 83 -7.61 -5.89 -22.21
CA SER A 83 -8.13 -6.98 -23.04
C SER A 83 -9.17 -7.82 -22.28
N ASP A 84 -8.84 -8.27 -21.08
CA ASP A 84 -9.72 -9.09 -20.24
C ASP A 84 -11.02 -8.32 -19.89
N ASP A 85 -10.88 -7.06 -19.51
CA ASP A 85 -12.01 -6.19 -19.19
C ASP A 85 -12.90 -5.90 -20.41
N VAL A 86 -12.31 -5.65 -21.59
CA VAL A 86 -13.05 -5.47 -22.84
C VAL A 86 -13.80 -6.75 -23.21
N ALA A 87 -13.20 -7.93 -23.04
CA ALA A 87 -13.86 -9.21 -23.30
C ALA A 87 -15.07 -9.43 -22.39
N ALA A 88 -14.93 -9.12 -21.09
CA ALA A 88 -16.02 -9.15 -20.13
C ALA A 88 -17.13 -8.14 -20.50
N LEU A 89 -16.75 -6.92 -20.88
CA LEU A 89 -17.67 -5.85 -21.26
C LEU A 89 -18.45 -6.19 -22.54
N LYS A 90 -17.82 -6.82 -23.54
CA LYS A 90 -18.49 -7.28 -24.76
C LYS A 90 -19.56 -8.33 -24.47
N SER A 91 -19.32 -9.20 -23.50
CA SER A 91 -20.33 -10.17 -23.04
C SER A 91 -21.54 -9.47 -22.41
N ARG A 92 -21.31 -8.42 -21.61
CA ARG A 92 -22.38 -7.59 -21.03
C ARG A 92 -23.18 -6.85 -22.11
N VAL A 93 -22.50 -6.25 -23.08
CA VAL A 93 -23.12 -5.57 -24.23
C VAL A 93 -24.02 -6.52 -25.02
N ALA A 94 -23.52 -7.72 -25.35
CA ALA A 94 -24.29 -8.73 -26.08
C ALA A 94 -25.55 -9.17 -25.32
N ASN A 95 -25.44 -9.38 -24.00
CA ASN A 95 -26.57 -9.74 -23.15
C ASN A 95 -27.60 -8.60 -23.07
N ASN A 96 -27.14 -7.35 -22.94
CA ASN A 96 -27.99 -6.17 -22.85
C ASN A 96 -28.71 -5.90 -24.20
N ASP A 97 -28.01 -6.04 -25.33
CA ASP A 97 -28.59 -5.95 -26.68
C ASP A 97 -29.63 -7.06 -26.91
N SER A 98 -29.37 -8.29 -26.46
CA SER A 98 -30.31 -9.41 -26.53
C SER A 98 -31.58 -9.18 -25.70
N LEU A 99 -31.43 -8.65 -24.48
CA LEU A 99 -32.55 -8.28 -23.63
C LEU A 99 -33.38 -7.16 -24.28
N ALA A 100 -32.73 -6.13 -24.82
CA ALA A 100 -33.39 -5.06 -25.54
C ALA A 100 -34.20 -5.60 -26.72
N ALA A 101 -33.58 -6.44 -27.57
CA ALA A 101 -34.25 -7.03 -28.73
C ALA A 101 -35.46 -7.91 -28.33
N THR A 102 -35.32 -8.72 -27.27
CA THR A 102 -36.39 -9.58 -26.75
C THR A 102 -37.64 -8.77 -26.39
N TYR A 103 -37.44 -7.57 -25.83
CA TYR A 103 -38.51 -6.65 -25.46
C TYR A 103 -38.64 -5.49 -26.47
N GLN A 104 -38.31 -5.70 -27.74
CA GLN A 104 -38.46 -4.74 -28.86
C GLN A 104 -38.00 -3.31 -28.51
N PHE A 105 -36.93 -3.21 -27.72
CA PHE A 105 -36.14 -2.00 -27.55
C PHE A 105 -34.92 -2.06 -28.47
N GLY A 106 -34.30 -0.91 -28.71
CA GLY A 106 -32.97 -0.79 -29.29
C GLY A 106 -32.11 0.10 -28.41
N ILE A 107 -30.80 -0.06 -28.49
CA ILE A 107 -29.84 0.79 -27.78
C ILE A 107 -29.07 1.58 -28.83
N ALA A 108 -29.30 2.89 -28.85
CA ALA A 108 -28.66 3.82 -29.78
C ALA A 108 -27.15 3.94 -29.54
N ALA A 109 -26.45 4.62 -30.45
CA ALA A 109 -24.99 4.71 -30.40
C ALA A 109 -24.46 5.41 -29.14
N ASP A 110 -25.24 6.33 -28.57
CA ASP A 110 -24.94 7.03 -27.32
C ASP A 110 -25.41 6.27 -26.06
N GLY A 111 -26.03 5.09 -26.23
CA GLY A 111 -26.62 4.31 -25.14
C GLY A 111 -28.10 4.62 -24.85
N THR A 112 -28.74 5.54 -25.57
CA THR A 112 -30.16 5.85 -25.36
C THR A 112 -31.04 4.64 -25.69
N ILE A 113 -31.99 4.31 -24.80
CA ILE A 113 -32.97 3.24 -25.04
C ILE A 113 -34.10 3.75 -25.94
N VAL A 114 -34.29 3.10 -27.09
CA VAL A 114 -35.30 3.42 -28.10
C VAL A 114 -36.39 2.36 -28.07
N ASP A 115 -37.65 2.77 -28.00
CA ASP A 115 -38.79 1.85 -28.11
C ASP A 115 -39.13 1.57 -29.57
N ASN A 116 -38.92 0.34 -30.00
CA ASN A 116 -39.21 -0.12 -31.36
C ASN A 116 -40.53 -0.90 -31.42
N LYS A 117 -41.29 -0.99 -30.32
CA LYS A 117 -42.58 -1.67 -30.32
C LYS A 117 -43.60 -0.90 -31.16
N PRO A 118 -44.26 -1.55 -32.14
CA PRO A 118 -45.38 -0.96 -32.86
C PRO A 118 -46.55 -0.60 -31.92
N ALA A 119 -47.33 0.43 -32.27
CA ALA A 119 -48.51 0.79 -31.49
C ALA A 119 -49.53 -0.36 -31.43
N ASP A 120 -50.01 -0.67 -30.23
CA ASP A 120 -51.03 -1.69 -30.03
C ASP A 120 -52.38 -1.21 -30.63
N PRO A 121 -53.15 -2.08 -31.33
CA PRO A 121 -54.50 -1.74 -31.78
C PRO A 121 -55.44 -1.52 -30.57
N PRO A 122 -56.56 -0.80 -30.64
CA PRO A 122 -57.44 -0.60 -29.47
C PRO A 122 -57.90 -1.91 -28.79
N PRO A 123 -58.00 -1.97 -27.45
CA PRO A 123 -58.44 -3.18 -26.75
C PRO A 123 -59.93 -3.46 -27.03
N ARG A 124 -60.28 -4.74 -27.17
CA ARG A 124 -61.66 -5.17 -27.48
C ARG A 124 -62.47 -5.50 -26.23
N SER A 125 -61.82 -5.62 -25.09
CA SER A 125 -62.44 -5.92 -23.80
C SER A 125 -61.68 -5.28 -22.64
N ARG A 126 -62.32 -5.25 -21.45
CA ARG A 126 -61.66 -4.80 -20.21
C ARG A 126 -60.48 -5.69 -19.81
N MET A 127 -60.64 -7.01 -19.92
CA MET A 127 -59.59 -7.98 -19.61
C MET A 127 -58.36 -7.76 -20.49
N GLU A 128 -58.57 -7.59 -21.80
CA GLU A 128 -57.48 -7.28 -22.73
C GLU A 128 -56.80 -5.93 -22.42
N ALA A 129 -57.55 -4.94 -21.94
CA ALA A 129 -56.97 -3.67 -21.50
C ALA A 129 -56.11 -3.83 -20.23
N GLU A 130 -56.53 -4.68 -19.28
CA GLU A 130 -55.80 -4.98 -18.04
C GLU A 130 -54.51 -5.77 -18.33
N ASP A 131 -54.57 -6.83 -19.16
CA ASP A 131 -53.41 -7.62 -19.58
C ASP A 131 -52.34 -6.76 -20.27
N ARG A 132 -52.77 -5.83 -21.13
CA ARG A 132 -51.85 -4.90 -21.80
C ARG A 132 -51.23 -3.88 -20.86
N ALA A 133 -52.00 -3.39 -19.89
CA ALA A 133 -51.46 -2.50 -18.86
C ALA A 133 -50.39 -3.20 -18.02
N GLU A 134 -50.56 -4.50 -17.74
CA GLU A 134 -49.55 -5.31 -17.06
C GLU A 134 -48.30 -5.52 -17.92
N ALA A 135 -48.47 -5.90 -19.19
CA ALA A 135 -47.36 -6.04 -20.13
C ALA A 135 -46.57 -4.72 -20.30
N GLN A 136 -47.25 -3.58 -20.29
CA GLN A 136 -46.61 -2.26 -20.35
C GLN A 136 -45.81 -1.96 -19.08
N ARG A 137 -46.35 -2.28 -17.89
CA ARG A 137 -45.62 -2.13 -16.62
C ARG A 137 -44.36 -2.99 -16.60
N HIS A 138 -44.47 -4.24 -17.05
CA HIS A 138 -43.31 -5.14 -17.14
C HIS A 138 -42.24 -4.61 -18.10
N ARG A 139 -42.64 -4.14 -19.28
CA ARG A 139 -41.72 -3.49 -20.24
C ARG A 139 -41.03 -2.26 -19.68
N GLU A 140 -41.72 -1.45 -18.89
CA GLU A 140 -41.12 -0.28 -18.24
C GLU A 140 -40.06 -0.67 -17.21
N THR A 141 -40.27 -1.77 -16.48
CA THR A 141 -39.24 -2.35 -15.59
C THR A 141 -38.01 -2.78 -16.40
N ILE A 142 -38.21 -3.45 -17.54
CA ILE A 142 -37.11 -3.85 -18.43
C ILE A 142 -36.38 -2.62 -18.99
N ARG A 143 -37.10 -1.57 -19.39
CA ARG A 143 -36.47 -0.32 -19.86
C ARG A 143 -35.51 0.25 -18.80
N LYS A 144 -35.96 0.34 -17.55
CA LYS A 144 -35.11 0.82 -16.44
C LYS A 144 -33.89 -0.05 -16.20
N GLN A 145 -34.05 -1.38 -16.31
CA GLN A 145 -32.93 -2.31 -16.21
C GLN A 145 -31.90 -2.08 -17.34
N LEU A 146 -32.37 -1.90 -18.58
CA LEU A 146 -31.51 -1.57 -19.72
C LEU A 146 -30.78 -0.23 -19.52
N GLU A 147 -31.48 0.80 -19.04
CA GLU A 147 -30.88 2.11 -18.73
C GLU A 147 -29.76 2.00 -17.68
N GLN A 148 -30.00 1.24 -16.61
CA GLN A 148 -29.04 1.01 -15.54
C GLN A 148 -27.80 0.25 -16.06
N GLU A 149 -28.01 -0.85 -16.78
CA GLU A 149 -26.92 -1.67 -17.29
C GLU A 149 -26.12 -0.94 -18.38
N THR A 150 -26.77 -0.21 -19.29
CA THR A 150 -26.09 0.63 -20.28
C THR A 150 -25.22 1.68 -19.61
N ARG A 151 -25.71 2.34 -18.56
CA ARG A 151 -24.89 3.30 -17.79
C ARG A 151 -23.69 2.61 -17.14
N ALA A 152 -23.88 1.43 -16.57
CA ALA A 152 -22.79 0.66 -15.96
C ALA A 152 -21.75 0.20 -17.00
N ILE A 153 -22.18 -0.18 -18.20
CA ILE A 153 -21.29 -0.51 -19.34
C ILE A 153 -20.47 0.71 -19.75
N LEU A 154 -21.09 1.88 -19.94
CA LEU A 154 -20.38 3.09 -20.36
C LEU A 154 -19.41 3.61 -19.29
N THR A 155 -19.76 3.43 -18.01
CA THR A 155 -18.87 3.75 -16.89
C THR A 155 -17.64 2.84 -16.93
N ALA A 156 -17.83 1.52 -17.00
CA ALA A 156 -16.72 0.57 -17.10
C ALA A 156 -15.84 0.84 -18.34
N ALA A 157 -16.46 1.13 -19.49
CA ALA A 157 -15.74 1.49 -20.71
C ALA A 157 -14.85 2.73 -20.50
N THR A 158 -15.41 3.80 -19.93
CA THR A 158 -14.65 5.03 -19.66
C THR A 158 -13.45 4.76 -18.75
N ASN A 159 -13.61 3.86 -17.77
CA ASN A 159 -12.54 3.52 -16.82
C ASN A 159 -11.43 2.70 -17.47
N ILE A 160 -11.78 1.71 -18.30
CA ILE A 160 -10.81 0.92 -19.08
C ILE A 160 -9.96 1.85 -19.96
N ASP A 161 -10.60 2.76 -20.70
CA ASP A 161 -9.91 3.72 -21.57
C ASP A 161 -9.01 4.67 -20.77
N ALA A 162 -9.51 5.21 -19.65
CA ALA A 162 -8.77 6.13 -18.80
C ALA A 162 -7.53 5.48 -18.16
N THR A 163 -7.66 4.26 -17.64
CA THR A 163 -6.55 3.48 -17.05
C THR A 163 -5.48 3.22 -18.10
N LEU A 164 -5.85 2.65 -19.26
CA LEU A 164 -4.90 2.33 -20.32
C LEU A 164 -4.20 3.59 -20.85
N ALA A 165 -4.95 4.66 -21.12
CA ALA A 165 -4.40 5.92 -21.58
C ALA A 165 -3.48 6.59 -20.55
N ARG A 166 -3.70 6.36 -19.24
CA ARG A 166 -2.81 6.87 -18.19
C ARG A 166 -1.48 6.11 -18.19
N VAL A 167 -1.50 4.77 -18.22
CA VAL A 167 -0.27 3.98 -18.29
C VAL A 167 0.54 4.32 -19.55
N MET A 168 -0.11 4.45 -20.71
CA MET A 168 0.58 4.84 -21.95
C MET A 168 1.24 6.22 -21.86
N ARG A 169 0.60 7.20 -21.20
CA ARG A 169 1.19 8.53 -21.00
C ARG A 169 2.39 8.48 -20.07
N LEU A 170 2.28 7.79 -18.94
CA LEU A 170 3.42 7.63 -18.02
C LEU A 170 4.63 6.98 -18.73
N ALA A 171 4.39 5.95 -19.55
CA ALA A 171 5.44 5.33 -20.34
C ALA A 171 6.03 6.28 -21.41
N GLN A 172 5.17 7.06 -22.09
CA GLN A 172 5.61 8.04 -23.09
C GLN A 172 6.45 9.17 -22.47
N ASP A 173 6.09 9.60 -21.26
CA ASP A 173 6.71 10.70 -20.53
C ASP A 173 7.92 10.24 -19.68
N ARG A 174 8.25 8.94 -19.71
CA ARG A 174 9.31 8.28 -18.91
C ARG A 174 9.13 8.46 -17.40
N GLU A 175 7.87 8.42 -16.96
CA GLU A 175 7.46 8.50 -15.55
C GLU A 175 7.17 7.12 -14.93
N ILE A 176 7.38 6.03 -15.70
CA ILE A 176 7.37 4.67 -15.15
C ILE A 176 8.73 4.40 -14.50
N SER A 177 8.71 4.04 -13.22
CA SER A 177 9.90 3.76 -12.43
C SER A 177 10.35 2.30 -12.59
N ASP A 178 11.65 2.07 -12.62
CA ASP A 178 12.25 0.75 -12.44
C ASP A 178 12.39 0.38 -10.95
N HIS A 179 12.04 1.30 -10.04
CA HIS A 179 12.10 1.16 -8.58
C HIS A 179 13.49 0.78 -8.08
N ASP A 180 14.52 1.50 -8.56
CA ASP A 180 15.93 1.29 -8.22
C ASP A 180 16.42 -0.13 -8.51
N ALA A 181 15.83 -0.78 -9.52
CA ALA A 181 16.19 -2.13 -9.89
C ALA A 181 17.67 -2.24 -10.28
N THR A 182 18.29 -3.33 -9.84
CA THR A 182 19.66 -3.70 -10.22
C THR A 182 19.67 -4.87 -11.21
N THR A 183 18.53 -5.21 -11.79
CA THR A 183 18.41 -6.22 -12.83
C THR A 183 17.27 -5.84 -13.76
N LEU A 184 17.35 -6.28 -15.02
CA LEU A 184 16.29 -6.15 -16.00
C LEU A 184 15.00 -6.86 -15.54
N ALA A 185 15.13 -7.99 -14.83
CA ALA A 185 14.00 -8.68 -14.23
C ALA A 185 13.38 -7.92 -13.05
N GLY A 186 14.18 -7.17 -12.28
CA GLY A 186 13.69 -6.25 -11.25
C GLY A 186 12.93 -5.07 -11.87
N ALA A 187 13.47 -4.47 -12.93
CA ALA A 187 12.83 -3.36 -13.62
C ALA A 187 11.47 -3.74 -14.21
N ARG A 188 11.34 -4.99 -14.71
CA ARG A 188 10.05 -5.57 -15.12
C ARG A 188 9.03 -5.50 -13.99
N LYS A 189 9.39 -5.94 -12.78
CA LYS A 189 8.51 -5.89 -11.60
C LYS A 189 8.15 -4.45 -11.25
N GLY A 190 9.11 -3.53 -11.33
CA GLY A 190 8.87 -2.09 -11.11
C GLY A 190 7.78 -1.53 -12.02
N GLY A 191 7.86 -1.81 -13.33
CA GLY A 191 6.82 -1.41 -14.27
C GLY A 191 5.46 -2.06 -14.03
N GLU A 192 5.43 -3.34 -13.65
CA GLU A 192 4.19 -4.06 -13.29
C GLU A 192 3.53 -3.44 -12.04
N ILE A 193 4.31 -2.96 -11.07
CA ILE A 193 3.82 -2.26 -9.87
C ILE A 193 3.19 -0.93 -10.27
N ASP A 194 3.87 -0.12 -11.08
CA ASP A 194 3.34 1.17 -11.51
C ASP A 194 2.00 1.04 -12.26
N ALA A 195 1.86 0.03 -13.12
CA ALA A 195 0.60 -0.22 -13.81
C ALA A 195 -0.54 -0.59 -12.84
N GLN A 196 -0.28 -1.42 -11.83
CA GLN A 196 -1.26 -1.78 -10.81
C GLN A 196 -1.62 -0.60 -9.90
N VAL A 197 -0.65 0.28 -9.58
CA VAL A 197 -0.92 1.52 -8.85
C VAL A 197 -1.84 2.44 -9.66
N VAL A 198 -1.65 2.50 -10.99
CA VAL A 198 -2.56 3.28 -11.86
C VAL A 198 -3.99 2.73 -11.79
N GLU A 199 -4.16 1.42 -11.83
CA GLU A 199 -5.47 0.76 -11.70
C GLU A 199 -6.11 1.05 -10.33
N MET A 200 -5.33 0.91 -9.25
CA MET A 200 -5.79 1.20 -7.90
C MET A 200 -6.22 2.66 -7.76
N GLU A 201 -5.41 3.61 -8.23
CA GLU A 201 -5.77 5.04 -8.26
C GLU A 201 -7.06 5.30 -9.04
N GLN A 202 -7.23 4.67 -10.21
CA GLN A 202 -8.45 4.86 -11.00
C GLN A 202 -9.68 4.34 -10.24
N SER A 203 -9.57 3.16 -9.61
CA SER A 203 -10.63 2.59 -8.78
C SER A 203 -10.99 3.47 -7.59
N LEU A 204 -10.03 4.19 -7.00
CA LEU A 204 -10.29 5.21 -5.96
C LEU A 204 -10.99 6.45 -6.53
N ARG A 205 -10.60 6.91 -7.72
CA ARG A 205 -11.24 8.06 -8.41
C ARG A 205 -12.68 7.75 -8.79
N ASP A 206 -12.94 6.55 -9.28
CA ASP A 206 -14.27 6.06 -9.65
C ASP A 206 -15.21 6.00 -8.44
N ALA A 207 -14.66 5.65 -7.27
CA ALA A 207 -15.37 5.67 -6.00
C ALA A 207 -15.55 7.09 -5.41
N GLY A 208 -14.97 8.12 -6.03
CA GLY A 208 -14.99 9.49 -5.52
C GLY A 208 -14.08 9.71 -4.30
N LEU A 209 -13.15 8.79 -4.04
CA LEU A 209 -12.25 8.79 -2.88
C LEU A 209 -10.90 9.46 -3.18
N LEU A 210 -10.57 9.66 -4.46
CA LEU A 210 -9.36 10.37 -4.89
C LEU A 210 -9.73 11.39 -5.98
N THR A 211 -9.23 12.61 -5.84
CA THR A 211 -9.41 13.68 -6.83
C THR A 211 -8.10 14.44 -7.05
N GLY A 212 -8.02 15.23 -8.11
CA GLY A 212 -6.82 16.04 -8.41
C GLY A 212 -5.76 15.29 -9.22
N PRO A 213 -4.49 15.73 -9.18
CA PRO A 213 -3.40 15.15 -9.97
C PRO A 213 -3.11 13.68 -9.61
N PRO A 214 -2.28 12.98 -10.40
CA PRO A 214 -1.64 11.72 -10.00
C PRO A 214 -1.14 11.74 -8.55
N ALA A 215 -1.31 10.61 -7.84
CA ALA A 215 -0.71 10.45 -6.53
C ALA A 215 0.82 10.62 -6.60
N SER A 216 1.39 11.27 -5.59
CA SER A 216 2.84 11.49 -5.44
C SER A 216 3.26 11.33 -3.97
N GLY A 217 4.57 11.31 -3.72
CA GLY A 217 5.14 11.24 -2.37
C GLY A 217 4.68 10.00 -1.59
N HIS A 218 4.55 10.13 -0.28
CA HIS A 218 4.22 9.00 0.61
C HIS A 218 2.83 8.41 0.38
N TYR A 219 1.85 9.18 -0.13
CA TYR A 219 0.55 8.61 -0.53
C TYR A 219 0.70 7.67 -1.74
N ARG A 220 1.56 8.01 -2.71
CA ARG A 220 1.87 7.08 -3.81
C ARG A 220 2.61 5.85 -3.31
N GLN A 221 3.60 6.06 -2.44
CA GLN A 221 4.37 4.97 -1.82
C GLN A 221 3.46 3.99 -1.06
N TRP A 222 2.41 4.50 -0.40
CA TRP A 222 1.39 3.65 0.21
C TRP A 222 0.71 2.71 -0.80
N LEU A 223 0.27 3.24 -1.94
CA LEU A 223 -0.36 2.42 -2.98
C LEU A 223 0.62 1.41 -3.59
N GLU A 224 1.89 1.80 -3.76
CA GLU A 224 2.95 0.90 -4.23
C GLU A 224 3.19 -0.25 -3.24
N ASN A 225 3.29 0.06 -1.95
CA ASN A 225 3.44 -0.94 -0.89
C ASN A 225 2.21 -1.85 -0.81
N ALA A 226 1.00 -1.30 -0.97
CA ALA A 226 -0.23 -2.07 -1.04
C ALA A 226 -0.22 -3.07 -2.21
N VAL A 227 0.25 -2.66 -3.39
CA VAL A 227 0.41 -3.54 -4.56
C VAL A 227 1.46 -4.62 -4.28
N ARG A 228 2.64 -4.26 -3.78
CA ARG A 228 3.72 -5.22 -3.45
C ARG A 228 3.24 -6.31 -2.49
N ARG A 229 2.42 -5.92 -1.52
CA ARG A 229 1.90 -6.80 -0.46
C ARG A 229 0.57 -7.47 -0.81
N GLY A 230 0.02 -7.22 -2.00
CA GLY A 230 -1.25 -7.79 -2.45
C GLY A 230 -2.46 -7.32 -1.63
N VAL A 231 -2.41 -6.13 -1.03
CA VAL A 231 -3.55 -5.53 -0.34
C VAL A 231 -4.63 -5.17 -1.37
N SER A 232 -5.85 -5.65 -1.14
CA SER A 232 -6.95 -5.40 -2.08
C SER A 232 -7.36 -3.93 -2.09
N VAL A 233 -7.80 -3.45 -3.26
CA VAL A 233 -8.34 -2.09 -3.39
C VAL A 233 -9.54 -1.84 -2.48
N ASP A 234 -10.34 -2.86 -2.19
CA ASP A 234 -11.48 -2.74 -1.27
C ASP A 234 -11.02 -2.46 0.17
N THR A 235 -9.92 -3.07 0.61
CA THR A 235 -9.31 -2.74 1.92
C THR A 235 -8.86 -1.28 1.95
N ILE A 236 -8.19 -0.81 0.89
CA ILE A 236 -7.75 0.60 0.77
C ILE A 236 -8.95 1.55 0.78
N LYS A 237 -10.00 1.26 0.01
CA LYS A 237 -11.26 2.04 0.00
C LYS A 237 -11.89 2.10 1.37
N GLN A 238 -11.99 0.97 2.07
CA GLN A 238 -12.57 0.91 3.40
C GLN A 238 -11.79 1.77 4.40
N MET A 239 -10.45 1.70 4.37
CA MET A 239 -9.60 2.54 5.21
C MET A 239 -9.82 4.03 4.93
N ILE A 240 -9.85 4.44 3.65
CA ILE A 240 -10.10 5.84 3.27
C ILE A 240 -11.46 6.31 3.76
N VAL A 241 -12.51 5.49 3.61
CA VAL A 241 -13.88 5.85 4.02
C VAL A 241 -14.00 5.97 5.53
N ASP A 242 -13.50 5.00 6.29
CA ASP A 242 -13.67 4.97 7.74
C ASP A 242 -12.83 6.04 8.44
N HIS A 243 -11.60 6.24 7.95
CA HIS A 243 -10.60 7.11 8.60
C HIS A 243 -10.39 8.45 7.88
N HIS A 244 -11.16 8.71 6.82
CA HIS A 244 -11.10 9.95 6.03
C HIS A 244 -9.70 10.28 5.50
N ILE A 245 -8.94 9.25 5.10
CA ILE A 245 -7.54 9.37 4.68
C ILE A 245 -7.47 10.12 3.35
N THR A 246 -6.62 11.13 3.28
CA THR A 246 -6.35 11.91 2.08
C THR A 246 -4.85 11.94 1.76
N PRO A 247 -4.46 12.31 0.53
CA PRO A 247 -3.05 12.55 0.20
C PRO A 247 -2.37 13.59 1.12
N GLU A 248 -3.10 14.59 1.60
CA GLU A 248 -2.58 15.63 2.50
C GLU A 248 -2.20 15.08 3.88
N ASP A 249 -2.81 13.97 4.31
CA ASP A 249 -2.50 13.39 5.62
C ASP A 249 -1.07 12.88 5.73
N PHE A 250 -0.51 12.43 4.61
CA PHE A 250 0.85 11.92 4.53
C PHE A 250 1.91 13.02 4.57
N ALA A 251 1.54 14.29 4.38
CA ALA A 251 2.48 15.41 4.42
C ALA A 251 3.14 15.59 5.80
N VAL A 252 2.58 14.97 6.86
CA VAL A 252 3.24 14.93 8.18
C VAL A 252 4.59 14.22 8.14
N LEU A 253 4.78 13.28 7.21
CA LEU A 253 6.04 12.55 7.04
C LEU A 253 7.07 13.38 6.24
N ASP A 254 6.63 14.46 5.57
CA ASP A 254 7.51 15.30 4.79
C ASP A 254 8.55 15.98 5.70
N GLY A 255 9.83 15.84 5.34
CA GLY A 255 10.95 16.39 6.11
C GLY A 255 11.41 15.50 7.27
N MET A 256 10.75 14.37 7.52
CA MET A 256 11.32 13.29 8.33
C MET A 256 12.30 12.45 7.50
N GLU A 257 13.31 11.88 8.15
CA GLU A 257 14.22 10.94 7.49
C GLU A 257 13.59 9.54 7.47
N GLU A 258 13.31 9.02 6.27
CA GLU A 258 12.86 7.65 6.07
C GLU A 258 14.04 6.69 6.23
N ILE A 259 13.95 5.77 7.19
CA ILE A 259 14.89 4.67 7.39
C ILE A 259 14.22 3.41 6.82
N ARG A 260 14.85 2.80 5.82
CA ARG A 260 14.35 1.61 5.12
C ARG A 260 15.04 0.35 5.59
N GLU A 261 14.25 -0.68 5.85
CA GLU A 261 14.66 -2.03 6.22
C GLU A 261 14.25 -3.02 5.12
N ASP A 262 15.19 -3.87 4.68
CA ASP A 262 15.03 -4.88 3.61
C ASP A 262 15.89 -6.11 3.93
N SER A 263 15.80 -6.60 5.17
CA SER A 263 16.62 -7.72 5.62
C SER A 263 16.26 -9.05 4.93
N ASP A 264 15.04 -9.19 4.43
CA ASP A 264 14.59 -10.35 3.64
C ASP A 264 14.98 -10.26 2.15
N GLY A 265 15.33 -9.08 1.67
CA GLY A 265 15.75 -8.82 0.28
C GLY A 265 14.64 -9.10 -0.73
N ASP A 266 13.37 -9.05 -0.31
CA ASP A 266 12.24 -9.35 -1.19
C ASP A 266 11.84 -8.17 -2.09
N GLY A 267 12.43 -6.99 -1.83
CA GLY A 267 12.17 -5.74 -2.54
C GLY A 267 10.98 -4.95 -2.00
N THR A 268 10.52 -5.27 -0.79
CA THR A 268 9.49 -4.54 -0.03
C THR A 268 10.13 -3.95 1.22
N PHE A 269 10.41 -2.65 1.18
CA PHE A 269 11.01 -1.98 2.33
C PHE A 269 10.00 -1.78 3.46
N LYS A 270 10.41 -2.06 4.70
CA LYS A 270 9.73 -1.50 5.88
C LYS A 270 10.31 -0.13 6.17
N SER A 271 9.43 0.83 6.37
CA SER A 271 9.78 2.24 6.54
C SER A 271 9.53 2.68 7.98
N TYR A 272 10.57 3.25 8.57
CA TYR A 272 10.54 3.98 9.84
C TYR A 272 10.82 5.44 9.54
N PHE A 273 10.31 6.37 10.36
CA PHE A 273 10.62 7.79 10.19
C PHE A 273 11.22 8.38 11.44
N LEU A 274 12.45 8.87 11.33
CA LEU A 274 13.11 9.61 12.39
C LEU A 274 12.45 10.97 12.57
N MET A 275 11.89 11.19 13.77
CA MET A 275 11.17 12.41 14.07
C MET A 275 12.12 13.59 14.30
N PRO A 276 11.80 14.78 13.76
CA PRO A 276 12.54 15.99 14.09
C PRO A 276 12.32 16.37 15.55
N THR A 277 13.33 16.99 16.17
CA THR A 277 13.32 17.26 17.62
C THR A 277 12.28 18.29 18.08
N ASP A 278 11.72 19.05 17.14
CA ASP A 278 10.71 20.08 17.36
C ASP A 278 9.30 19.62 16.94
N ILE A 279 9.11 18.33 16.65
CA ILE A 279 7.79 17.77 16.34
C ILE A 279 6.80 17.99 17.49
N SER A 280 5.54 18.30 17.14
CA SER A 280 4.46 18.35 18.11
C SER A 280 3.96 16.95 18.47
N GLY A 281 3.32 16.79 19.64
CA GLY A 281 2.71 15.51 20.02
C GLY A 281 1.63 15.05 19.03
N ASP A 282 0.82 15.98 18.52
CA ASP A 282 -0.22 15.71 17.52
C ASP A 282 0.38 15.22 16.20
N ASP A 283 1.45 15.89 15.73
CA ASP A 283 2.16 15.49 14.51
C ASP A 283 2.89 14.15 14.70
N ALA A 284 3.46 13.88 15.87
CA ALA A 284 4.06 12.59 16.20
C ALA A 284 3.02 11.47 16.15
N ALA A 285 1.86 11.65 16.78
CA ALA A 285 0.77 10.68 16.74
C ALA A 285 0.26 10.46 15.29
N LYS A 286 0.13 11.54 14.51
CA LYS A 286 -0.26 11.46 13.09
C LYS A 286 0.80 10.75 12.25
N ALA A 287 2.09 11.05 12.45
CA ALA A 287 3.19 10.40 11.77
C ALA A 287 3.20 8.90 12.03
N VAL A 288 3.01 8.47 13.28
CA VAL A 288 2.89 7.04 13.63
C VAL A 288 1.77 6.36 12.83
N ARG A 289 0.59 6.96 12.74
CA ARG A 289 -0.52 6.41 11.95
C ARG A 289 -0.20 6.37 10.46
N MET A 290 0.38 7.44 9.91
CA MET A 290 0.74 7.49 8.49
C MET A 290 1.85 6.51 8.15
N THR A 291 2.82 6.27 9.03
CA THR A 291 3.84 5.24 8.86
C THR A 291 3.23 3.85 8.80
N TYR A 292 2.32 3.51 9.71
CA TYR A 292 1.58 2.24 9.65
C TYR A 292 0.83 2.09 8.32
N ILE A 293 0.05 3.11 7.92
CA ILE A 293 -0.73 3.06 6.70
C ILE A 293 0.19 2.88 5.50
N MET A 294 1.26 3.69 5.39
CA MET A 294 2.19 3.69 4.27
C MET A 294 2.88 2.34 4.08
N ASN A 295 3.24 1.66 5.16
CA ASN A 295 3.90 0.35 5.08
C ASN A 295 2.98 -0.73 4.47
N ALA A 296 1.66 -0.56 4.50
CA ALA A 296 0.66 -1.46 3.91
C ALA A 296 0.74 -2.92 4.38
N GLY A 297 1.27 -3.14 5.57
CA GLY A 297 1.49 -4.45 6.16
C GLY A 297 1.63 -4.35 7.67
N THR A 298 1.59 -5.49 8.34
CA THR A 298 1.85 -5.56 9.79
C THR A 298 3.14 -6.27 10.12
N ASP A 299 3.60 -7.15 9.22
CA ASP A 299 4.86 -7.91 9.29
C ASP A 299 5.15 -8.66 10.57
N TYR A 300 4.18 -8.73 11.47
CA TYR A 300 4.18 -9.61 12.62
C TYR A 300 4.41 -11.04 12.12
N GLY A 301 5.65 -11.50 12.19
CA GLY A 301 6.13 -12.70 11.51
C GLY A 301 5.38 -13.97 11.93
N THR A 302 5.64 -15.06 11.22
CA THR A 302 5.15 -16.38 11.64
C THR A 302 5.91 -16.84 12.89
N GLY A 303 5.19 -17.05 14.01
CA GLY A 303 5.78 -17.51 15.27
C GLY A 303 5.60 -16.57 16.46
N GLY A 304 4.78 -15.52 16.35
CA GLY A 304 4.26 -14.83 17.53
C GLY A 304 3.30 -15.72 18.33
N ASP A 305 3.27 -15.56 19.66
CA ASP A 305 2.35 -16.30 20.55
C ASP A 305 0.87 -15.91 20.31
N PHE A 306 0.62 -14.81 19.59
CA PHE A 306 -0.70 -14.34 19.20
C PHE A 306 -0.83 -14.11 17.69
N ALA A 307 -2.04 -14.38 17.17
CA ALA A 307 -2.36 -14.09 15.78
C ALA A 307 -2.40 -12.57 15.56
N PRO A 308 -1.65 -12.03 14.59
CA PRO A 308 -1.68 -10.61 14.28
C PRO A 308 -3.04 -10.18 13.73
N THR A 309 -3.44 -8.95 14.05
CA THR A 309 -4.60 -8.32 13.38
C THR A 309 -4.19 -8.00 11.94
N PRO A 310 -4.95 -8.43 10.92
CA PRO A 310 -4.61 -8.13 9.53
C PRO A 310 -4.56 -6.64 9.24
N TYR A 311 -3.73 -6.24 8.27
CA TYR A 311 -3.68 -4.87 7.78
C TYR A 311 -5.07 -4.43 7.29
N GLY A 312 -5.55 -3.27 7.76
CA GLY A 312 -6.83 -2.72 7.35
C GLY A 312 -7.45 -1.74 8.33
N SER A 313 -8.69 -1.34 8.05
CA SER A 313 -9.41 -0.31 8.82
C SER A 313 -9.56 -0.64 10.31
N ALA A 314 -9.80 -1.91 10.64
CA ALA A 314 -9.96 -2.35 12.03
C ALA A 314 -8.66 -2.22 12.83
N GLU A 315 -7.51 -2.53 12.22
CA GLU A 315 -6.22 -2.38 12.88
C GLU A 315 -5.84 -0.90 13.04
N LEU A 316 -6.09 -0.09 12.02
CA LEU A 316 -5.91 1.36 12.12
C LEU A 316 -6.78 1.96 13.24
N GLN A 317 -8.03 1.51 13.40
CA GLN A 317 -8.89 1.93 14.50
C GLN A 317 -8.31 1.51 15.86
N ARG A 318 -7.77 0.29 15.98
CA ARG A 318 -7.12 -0.20 17.21
C ARG A 318 -5.93 0.70 17.59
N ILE A 319 -5.11 1.10 16.60
CA ILE A 319 -4.01 2.04 16.81
C ILE A 319 -4.53 3.40 17.26
N VAL A 320 -5.55 3.97 16.59
CA VAL A 320 -6.16 5.26 16.98
C VAL A 320 -6.70 5.23 18.41
N ASP A 321 -7.41 4.17 18.79
CA ASP A 321 -7.96 4.02 20.14
C ASP A 321 -6.83 3.88 21.18
N ARG A 322 -5.80 3.07 20.90
CA ARG A 322 -4.63 2.90 21.76
C ARG A 322 -3.88 4.21 21.96
N GLN A 323 -3.63 4.97 20.89
CA GLN A 323 -3.00 6.29 20.96
C GLN A 323 -3.81 7.29 21.79
N ARG A 324 -5.14 7.22 21.74
CA ARG A 324 -6.01 8.09 22.53
C ARG A 324 -5.90 7.79 24.03
N GLU A 325 -5.96 6.52 24.41
CA GLU A 325 -5.81 6.09 25.80
C GLU A 325 -4.38 6.36 26.33
N ASN A 326 -3.38 6.22 25.46
CA ASN A 326 -1.98 6.55 25.75
C ASN A 326 -1.57 7.97 25.29
N SER A 327 -2.51 8.91 25.20
CA SER A 327 -2.25 10.25 24.61
C SER A 327 -1.15 11.05 25.32
N TRP A 328 -0.88 10.75 26.59
CA TRP A 328 0.21 11.33 27.37
C TRP A 328 1.60 10.97 26.81
N SER A 329 1.77 9.80 26.18
CA SER A 329 3.01 9.43 25.47
C SER A 329 3.34 10.37 24.32
N TYR A 330 2.32 11.05 23.76
CA TYR A 330 2.48 12.01 22.67
C TYR A 330 2.54 13.45 23.20
N ASN A 331 1.60 13.81 24.08
CA ASN A 331 1.45 15.18 24.57
C ASN A 331 2.61 15.64 25.45
N ASP A 332 3.17 14.73 26.25
CA ASP A 332 4.16 15.05 27.27
C ASP A 332 5.53 14.42 26.94
N ASP A 333 5.55 13.13 26.59
CA ASP A 333 6.83 12.39 26.50
C ASP A 333 7.64 12.71 25.23
N VAL A 334 7.02 12.99 24.09
CA VAL A 334 7.74 13.32 22.84
C VAL A 334 8.68 14.51 23.04
N GLY A 335 8.15 15.62 23.58
CA GLY A 335 8.94 16.81 23.89
C GLY A 335 9.96 16.57 24.99
N PHE A 336 9.62 15.75 25.99
CA PHE A 336 10.54 15.38 27.07
C PHE A 336 11.74 14.58 26.55
N VAL A 337 11.51 13.54 25.75
CA VAL A 337 12.57 12.69 25.18
C VAL A 337 13.53 13.53 24.34
N HIS A 338 13.01 14.34 23.40
CA HIS A 338 13.85 15.20 22.57
C HIS A 338 14.57 16.29 23.36
N GLY A 339 13.89 16.90 24.34
CA GLY A 339 14.45 17.94 25.21
C GLY A 339 15.61 17.44 26.09
N ASN A 340 15.64 16.14 26.39
CA ASN A 340 16.71 15.49 27.15
C ASN A 340 17.74 14.77 26.26
N GLY A 341 17.78 15.09 24.96
CA GLY A 341 18.78 14.57 24.03
C GLY A 341 18.44 13.21 23.42
N GLY A 342 17.31 12.61 23.77
CA GLY A 342 16.80 11.40 23.14
C GLY A 342 16.25 11.62 21.73
N ARG A 343 15.93 10.52 21.07
CA ARG A 343 15.38 10.49 19.71
C ARG A 343 14.28 9.43 19.60
N LEU A 344 13.38 9.64 18.65
CA LEU A 344 12.20 8.84 18.40
C LEU A 344 12.08 8.55 16.90
N VAL A 345 11.67 7.33 16.58
CA VAL A 345 11.24 6.92 15.24
C VAL A 345 9.80 6.42 15.29
N THR A 346 9.03 6.63 14.22
CA THR A 346 7.79 5.89 14.00
C THR A 346 8.11 4.47 13.55
N THR A 347 7.25 3.51 13.89
CA THR A 347 7.40 2.11 13.45
C THR A 347 6.29 1.68 12.48
N PRO A 348 6.55 0.66 11.62
CA PRO A 348 5.54 0.06 10.75
C PRO A 348 4.31 -0.49 11.48
N ASN A 349 4.46 -0.82 12.77
CA ASN A 349 3.43 -1.42 13.62
C ASN A 349 2.53 -0.38 14.30
N GLY A 350 2.74 0.90 13.99
CA GLY A 350 1.89 2.00 14.45
C GLY A 350 2.14 2.40 15.89
N MET A 351 3.38 2.28 16.41
CA MET A 351 3.81 2.86 17.69
C MET A 351 5.11 3.68 17.51
N MET A 352 5.64 4.25 18.59
CA MET A 352 6.97 4.89 18.59
C MET A 352 8.04 3.92 19.09
N MET A 353 9.26 4.05 18.58
CA MET A 353 10.45 3.44 19.16
C MET A 353 11.46 4.54 19.49
N GLY A 354 12.05 4.49 20.67
CA GLY A 354 12.84 5.58 21.21
C GLY A 354 14.15 5.15 21.84
N LEU A 355 15.07 6.09 21.89
CA LEU A 355 16.35 5.91 22.56
C LEU A 355 16.77 7.21 23.25
N GLY A 356 17.16 7.10 24.53
CA GLY A 356 17.69 8.21 25.35
C GLY A 356 16.60 9.12 25.92
N GLY A 357 16.99 10.11 26.74
CA GLY A 357 16.07 11.08 27.36
C GLY A 357 15.91 11.00 28.89
N ASN A 358 16.63 10.09 29.56
CA ASN A 358 16.91 9.94 31.01
C ASN A 358 15.84 10.20 32.09
N LEU A 359 15.41 9.10 32.74
CA LEU A 359 15.32 8.78 34.20
C LEU A 359 14.50 7.49 34.39
N ILE A 360 13.60 7.19 33.44
CA ILE A 360 12.68 6.04 33.48
C ILE A 360 13.34 4.76 32.93
N GLN A 361 14.28 4.88 31.98
CA GLN A 361 15.11 3.75 31.49
C GLN A 361 15.79 3.00 32.66
N ASP A 362 16.39 3.71 33.62
CA ASP A 362 17.11 3.09 34.75
C ASP A 362 16.20 2.29 35.72
N GLN A 363 14.90 2.56 35.72
CA GLN A 363 13.99 2.08 36.78
C GLN A 363 13.21 0.82 36.38
N PHE A 364 13.07 0.55 35.08
CA PHE A 364 12.22 -0.53 34.55
C PHE A 364 12.87 -1.38 33.43
N SER A 365 14.11 -1.09 33.01
CA SER A 365 14.77 -1.85 31.95
C SER A 365 15.17 -3.27 32.39
N GLN A 366 14.60 -4.29 31.73
CA GLN A 366 15.14 -5.65 31.69
C GLN A 366 15.56 -6.00 30.26
N ARG A 367 16.86 -6.27 30.08
CA ARG A 367 17.58 -6.95 28.96
C ARG A 367 17.32 -6.57 27.48
N GLY A 368 16.21 -5.97 27.06
CA GLY A 368 15.98 -5.55 25.66
C GLY A 368 15.27 -4.20 25.45
N GLY A 369 14.57 -3.69 26.45
CA GLY A 369 13.85 -2.40 26.37
C GLY A 369 12.69 -2.37 27.34
N THR A 370 11.87 -1.32 27.30
CA THR A 370 10.59 -1.29 28.02
C THR A 370 9.57 -0.50 27.22
N THR A 371 8.34 -1.00 27.14
CA THR A 371 7.23 -0.22 26.59
C THR A 371 6.63 0.70 27.65
N TRP A 372 6.55 1.98 27.30
CA TRP A 372 6.06 3.06 28.13
C TRP A 372 4.93 3.80 27.40
N GLY A 373 3.70 3.49 27.78
CA GLY A 373 2.52 3.92 27.03
C GLY A 373 2.59 3.43 25.59
N ASP A 374 2.68 4.32 24.60
CA ASP A 374 2.81 3.96 23.17
C ASP A 374 4.23 4.09 22.58
N THR A 375 5.25 4.08 23.44
CA THR A 375 6.66 4.15 23.04
C THR A 375 7.43 2.92 23.54
N PHE A 376 8.07 2.19 22.63
CA PHE A 376 9.07 1.19 22.97
C PHE A 376 10.44 1.86 23.17
N MET A 377 10.92 1.90 24.41
CA MET A 377 12.22 2.48 24.74
C MET A 377 13.29 1.41 24.74
N LEU A 378 14.26 1.53 23.82
CA LEU A 378 15.40 0.62 23.73
C LEU A 378 16.29 0.75 24.98
N ASN A 379 16.77 -0.38 25.48
CA ASN A 379 17.72 -0.41 26.60
C ASN A 379 19.17 -0.34 26.07
N ILE A 380 19.54 0.83 25.58
CA ILE A 380 20.91 1.17 25.14
C ILE A 380 21.31 2.48 25.85
N ASP A 381 22.29 2.38 26.74
CA ASP A 381 22.75 3.43 27.64
C ASP A 381 23.63 4.44 26.89
N ASN A 382 23.26 5.71 27.01
CA ASN A 382 24.05 6.88 26.60
C ASN A 382 24.82 6.72 25.26
N PRO A 383 24.20 6.30 24.15
CA PRO A 383 24.93 6.28 22.90
C PRO A 383 25.32 7.70 22.51
N ALA A 384 26.51 7.80 21.91
CA ALA A 384 27.06 9.09 21.51
C ALA A 384 26.18 9.84 20.50
N ASP A 385 25.41 9.09 19.69
CA ASP A 385 24.42 9.61 18.74
C ASP A 385 23.17 8.71 18.75
N PRO A 386 22.13 9.08 19.52
CA PRO A 386 20.88 8.33 19.57
C PRO A 386 20.15 8.23 18.21
N ALA A 387 20.31 9.23 17.33
CA ALA A 387 19.71 9.18 16.01
C ALA A 387 20.41 8.12 15.15
N GLN A 388 21.75 8.10 15.16
CA GLN A 388 22.50 7.08 14.42
C GLN A 388 22.21 5.68 14.96
N GLN A 389 22.13 5.51 16.28
CA GLN A 389 21.80 4.21 16.86
C GLN A 389 20.40 3.74 16.45
N LEU A 390 19.40 4.63 16.38
CA LEU A 390 18.08 4.28 15.87
C LEU A 390 18.08 3.91 14.38
N ARG A 391 18.94 4.53 13.56
CA ARG A 391 19.13 4.11 12.15
C ARG A 391 19.66 2.69 12.07
N ASP A 392 20.68 2.38 12.88
CA ASP A 392 21.31 1.06 12.90
C ASP A 392 20.31 -0.02 13.36
N VAL A 393 19.47 0.31 14.35
CA VAL A 393 18.43 -0.59 14.87
C VAL A 393 17.30 -0.80 13.87
N ALA A 394 16.69 0.29 13.39
CA ALA A 394 15.55 0.22 12.47
C ALA A 394 15.95 -0.42 11.14
N GLY A 395 17.15 -0.11 10.62
CA GLY A 395 17.64 -0.64 9.35
C GLY A 395 18.09 -2.09 9.38
N SER A 396 18.30 -2.70 10.56
CA SER A 396 18.82 -4.08 10.64
C SER A 396 17.74 -5.17 10.61
N GLY A 397 16.47 -4.83 10.86
CA GLY A 397 15.38 -5.81 10.98
C GLY A 397 15.47 -6.74 12.20
N HIS A 398 16.36 -6.46 13.16
CA HIS A 398 16.63 -7.33 14.30
C HIS A 398 16.70 -6.51 15.59
N ALA A 399 16.34 -7.11 16.72
CA ALA A 399 16.51 -6.52 18.04
C ALA A 399 17.98 -6.21 18.35
N TRP A 400 18.21 -5.12 19.08
CA TRP A 400 19.53 -4.74 19.57
C TRP A 400 19.56 -4.73 21.09
N TYR A 401 20.73 -5.02 21.62
CA TYR A 401 20.98 -5.19 23.04
C TYR A 401 22.24 -4.44 23.45
N GLU A 402 22.36 -4.17 24.74
CA GLU A 402 23.60 -3.66 25.31
C GLU A 402 24.49 -4.79 25.83
N GLY A 403 25.78 -4.72 25.51
CA GLY A 403 26.81 -5.59 26.07
C GLY A 403 28.04 -4.81 26.52
N ASP A 404 29.02 -5.53 27.08
CA ASP A 404 30.26 -4.94 27.65
C ASP A 404 31.07 -4.05 26.68
N ASN A 405 30.84 -4.19 25.37
CA ASN A 405 31.53 -3.44 24.32
C ASN A 405 30.61 -2.44 23.58
N GLY A 406 29.45 -2.12 24.14
CA GLY A 406 28.42 -1.27 23.55
C GLY A 406 27.27 -2.06 22.92
N ALA A 407 26.41 -1.34 22.19
CA ALA A 407 25.25 -1.91 21.53
C ALA A 407 25.63 -2.96 20.48
N TYR A 408 24.89 -4.07 20.43
CA TYR A 408 25.08 -5.14 19.45
C TYR A 408 23.74 -5.68 18.95
N GLN A 409 23.72 -6.11 17.69
CA GLN A 409 22.58 -6.75 17.06
C GLN A 409 22.42 -8.19 17.56
N GLY A 410 21.20 -8.58 17.93
CA GLY A 410 20.82 -9.95 18.25
C GLY A 410 20.15 -10.70 17.10
N ASN A 411 19.64 -11.90 17.40
CA ASN A 411 18.97 -12.76 16.41
C ASN A 411 17.43 -12.67 16.46
N LEU A 412 16.87 -11.94 17.44
CA LEU A 412 15.42 -11.77 17.53
C LEU A 412 14.97 -10.83 16.42
N ASP A 413 13.97 -11.26 15.65
CA ASP A 413 13.33 -10.46 14.62
C ASP A 413 12.67 -9.21 15.22
N MET A 414 12.88 -8.05 14.60
CA MET A 414 12.36 -6.77 15.10
C MET A 414 10.84 -6.72 15.07
N ASP A 415 10.17 -7.29 14.07
CA ASP A 415 8.71 -7.25 14.00
C ASP A 415 8.08 -8.12 15.09
N ARG A 416 8.70 -9.25 15.42
CA ARG A 416 8.30 -10.06 16.57
C ARG A 416 8.45 -9.29 17.88
N LEU A 417 9.55 -8.56 18.05
CA LEU A 417 9.75 -7.71 19.22
C LEU A 417 8.71 -6.60 19.27
N LEU A 418 8.55 -5.81 18.20
CA LEU A 418 7.57 -4.73 18.14
C LEU A 418 6.14 -5.21 18.34
N HIS A 419 5.78 -6.41 17.87
CA HIS A 419 4.48 -7.01 18.17
C HIS A 419 4.27 -7.25 19.67
N HIS A 420 5.30 -7.77 20.34
CA HIS A 420 5.26 -7.99 21.78
C HIS A 420 5.15 -6.65 22.53
N GLU A 421 5.93 -5.65 22.15
CA GLU A 421 5.89 -4.32 22.74
C GLU A 421 4.55 -3.61 22.50
N GLU A 422 3.92 -3.82 21.33
CA GLU A 422 2.56 -3.35 21.03
C GLU A 422 1.52 -3.90 22.02
N ARG A 423 1.69 -5.14 22.48
CA ARG A 423 0.82 -5.76 23.49
C ARG A 423 0.94 -5.09 24.85
N HIS A 424 2.16 -4.72 25.24
CA HIS A 424 2.37 -3.91 26.44
C HIS A 424 1.73 -2.52 26.30
N SER A 425 1.83 -1.89 25.13
CA SER A 425 1.13 -0.62 24.87
C SER A 425 -0.39 -0.74 25.04
N GLN A 426 -0.98 -1.86 24.62
CA GLN A 426 -2.39 -2.15 24.89
C GLN A 426 -2.70 -2.36 26.37
N GLN A 427 -1.80 -2.97 27.15
CA GLN A 427 -2.00 -3.11 28.60
C GLN A 427 -2.00 -1.73 29.26
N TRP A 428 -1.08 -0.84 28.90
CA TRP A 428 -1.10 0.57 29.33
C TRP A 428 -2.41 1.27 28.99
N ALA A 429 -2.91 1.09 27.76
CA ALA A 429 -4.18 1.68 27.34
C ALA A 429 -5.38 1.16 28.14
N ARG A 430 -5.36 -0.11 28.60
CA ARG A 430 -6.43 -0.72 29.41
C ARG A 430 -6.36 -0.34 30.89
N GLU A 431 -5.16 -0.34 31.47
CA GLU A 431 -4.94 -0.14 32.90
C GLU A 431 -4.75 1.33 33.29
N GLY A 432 -4.38 2.16 32.31
CA GLY A 432 -4.01 3.55 32.50
C GLY A 432 -2.68 3.70 33.25
N TYR A 433 -2.13 4.92 33.19
CA TYR A 433 -0.79 5.23 33.71
C TYR A 433 -0.53 4.73 35.15
N THR A 434 -1.49 4.96 36.06
CA THR A 434 -1.34 4.59 37.47
C THR A 434 -1.64 3.11 37.73
N GLY A 435 -2.54 2.50 36.96
CA GLY A 435 -2.92 1.10 37.11
C GLY A 435 -1.77 0.17 36.72
N PHE A 436 -1.15 0.45 35.58
CA PHE A 436 -0.04 -0.37 35.07
C PHE A 436 1.22 -0.26 35.93
N LEU A 437 1.55 0.95 36.43
CA LEU A 437 2.66 1.09 37.38
C LEU A 437 2.41 0.30 38.68
N ALA A 438 1.16 0.17 39.12
CA ALA A 438 0.82 -0.60 40.30
C ALA A 438 0.90 -2.12 40.06
N SER A 439 0.49 -2.61 38.88
CA SER A 439 0.59 -4.03 38.51
C SER A 439 2.06 -4.45 38.33
N TYR A 440 2.86 -3.67 37.61
CA TYR A 440 4.29 -3.96 37.41
C TYR A 440 5.09 -3.97 38.72
N VAL A 441 4.88 -2.99 39.59
CA VAL A 441 5.52 -2.96 40.93
C VAL A 441 5.06 -4.14 41.79
N TRP A 442 3.80 -4.56 41.67
CA TRP A 442 3.26 -5.71 42.39
C TRP A 442 3.87 -7.04 41.92
N GLU A 443 4.07 -7.22 40.61
CA GLU A 443 4.73 -8.40 40.03
C GLU A 443 6.21 -8.48 40.41
N GLN A 444 6.92 -7.34 40.40
CA GLN A 444 8.31 -7.26 40.84
C GLN A 444 8.48 -7.63 42.33
N VAL A 445 7.47 -7.35 43.16
CA VAL A 445 7.45 -7.71 44.59
C VAL A 445 7.06 -9.17 44.83
N THR A 446 6.22 -9.75 43.97
CA THR A 446 5.68 -11.12 44.15
C THR A 446 6.42 -12.19 43.34
N GLY A 447 7.28 -11.79 42.40
CA GLY A 447 8.00 -12.68 41.49
C GLY A 447 7.11 -13.32 40.41
N GLY A 448 5.98 -12.69 40.08
CA GLY A 448 5.08 -13.12 39.00
C GLY A 448 5.58 -12.72 37.61
N ASN A 449 4.98 -13.31 36.56
CA ASN A 449 5.29 -13.06 35.15
C ASN A 449 4.01 -12.93 34.30
N GLU A 450 2.88 -12.54 34.91
CA GLU A 450 1.55 -12.60 34.28
C GLU A 450 1.43 -11.57 33.14
N THR A 451 2.01 -10.36 33.31
CA THR A 451 2.05 -9.33 32.25
C THR A 451 2.85 -9.74 31.01
N GLU A 452 3.98 -10.42 31.18
CA GLU A 452 4.87 -10.96 30.14
C GLU A 452 4.25 -12.19 29.43
N GLU A 453 3.59 -13.07 30.19
CA GLU A 453 2.81 -14.20 29.63
C GLU A 453 1.61 -13.70 28.79
N ASP A 454 0.89 -12.69 29.27
CA ASP A 454 -0.22 -12.06 28.54
C ASP A 454 0.24 -11.25 27.31
N ALA A 455 1.50 -10.80 27.30
CA ALA A 455 2.15 -10.14 26.17
C ALA A 455 2.81 -11.12 25.18
N GLY A 456 2.82 -12.42 25.48
CA GLY A 456 3.08 -13.48 24.50
C GLY A 456 4.54 -13.89 24.39
N LEU A 457 5.22 -13.99 25.54
CA LEU A 457 6.54 -14.59 25.64
C LEU A 457 6.54 -15.67 26.73
N SER A 458 6.01 -16.86 26.40
CA SER A 458 6.08 -18.01 27.31
C SER A 458 7.51 -18.49 27.66
N ASP A 459 8.55 -17.95 27.00
CA ASP A 459 9.97 -18.25 27.21
C ASP A 459 10.83 -17.07 27.74
N GLY A 460 10.24 -15.89 27.95
CA GLY A 460 10.93 -14.68 28.42
C GLY A 460 11.72 -13.90 27.36
N GLY A 461 11.50 -14.18 26.06
CA GLY A 461 11.75 -13.38 24.85
C GLY A 461 13.11 -12.75 24.54
N TYR A 462 14.07 -12.77 25.45
CA TYR A 462 15.38 -12.12 25.26
C TYR A 462 16.55 -13.11 25.28
N ARG A 463 16.34 -14.39 24.89
CA ARG A 463 17.38 -15.44 24.88
C ARG A 463 18.10 -15.61 23.56
#